data_AF-A0A512IY82-F1
#
_entry.id   AF-A0A512IY82-F1
#
_cell.length_a   1.000
_cell.length_b   1.000
_cell.length_c   1.000
_cell.angle_alpha   90.00
_cell.angle_beta   90.00
_cell.angle_gamma   90.00
#
_symmetry.space_group_name_H-M   'P 1'
#
loop_
_entity.id
_entity.type
_entity.pdbx_description
1 polymer ?
#
loop_
_entity_poly.entity_id
_entity_poly.type
_entity_poly.pdbx_seq_one_letter_code
_entity_poly.pdbx_strand_id
1 'polypeptide(L)'
;MSGPAAGAAAPVALRELLVELNDLKRVRSAGRPGSVAERLFAQGWSALTGGAAPEAVALEITAKTLAACRLCDLDAAFLEAAGLSDEAVGDVLVTGFDAVTGEVDEALRGRLRERLRTRASLEAGPVPGFVAALAQQPRAGVTCPGKPRILLEPPENHAEHCLMVAVYGVVLSPFYRADPTTVFLAAMAHHFHNAAMPDAGFTGEMLLGDHLGPIMARTAGWALGELDARLRAEVERARAVLPDDATAEGRAFHAADAIDRVLQIAQHLRAASLTMGTVLDEMELVHAGPVKGFHDRVLKDMRIP
;
A
#
# COMPACT_ATOMS: atom_id res chain seq x y z
N MET A 1 39.47 -2.21 -17.50
CA MET A 1 38.15 -2.84 -17.26
C MET A 1 37.15 -1.73 -17.01
N SER A 2 36.39 -1.38 -18.03
CA SER A 2 35.29 -0.42 -17.94
C SER A 2 34.19 -1.03 -17.06
N GLY A 3 33.92 -0.41 -15.90
CA GLY A 3 32.83 -0.82 -15.03
C GLY A 3 31.47 -0.70 -15.73
N PRO A 4 30.45 -1.47 -15.30
CA PRO A 4 29.12 -1.37 -15.89
C PRO A 4 28.59 0.07 -15.71
N ALA A 5 28.10 0.66 -16.79
CA ALA A 5 27.42 1.94 -16.74
C ALA A 5 26.20 1.80 -15.82
N ALA A 6 26.21 2.51 -14.69
CA ALA A 6 25.15 2.45 -13.68
C ALA A 6 23.87 3.10 -14.22
N GLY A 7 22.96 2.28 -14.74
CA GLY A 7 21.58 2.70 -15.00
C GLY A 7 20.85 3.03 -13.69
N ALA A 8 19.72 3.73 -13.79
CA ALA A 8 18.88 4.00 -12.64
C ALA A 8 18.42 2.69 -11.99
N ALA A 9 18.48 2.61 -10.66
CA ALA A 9 18.02 1.45 -9.90
C ALA A 9 16.52 1.50 -9.57
N ALA A 10 15.87 2.66 -9.74
CA ALA A 10 14.43 2.86 -9.54
C ALA A 10 13.94 4.09 -10.35
N PRO A 11 12.65 4.14 -10.73
CA PRO A 11 12.08 5.24 -11.50
C PRO A 11 11.75 6.45 -10.62
N VAL A 12 12.61 7.48 -10.63
CA VAL A 12 12.46 8.70 -9.80
C VAL A 12 11.12 9.41 -10.03
N ALA A 13 10.59 9.38 -11.26
CA ALA A 13 9.33 10.03 -11.60
C ALA A 13 8.12 9.52 -10.79
N LEU A 14 8.17 8.27 -10.29
CA LEU A 14 7.10 7.70 -9.47
C LEU A 14 7.14 8.15 -8.01
N ARG A 15 8.18 8.86 -7.56
CA ARG A 15 8.39 9.19 -6.14
C ARG A 15 7.16 9.84 -5.49
N GLU A 16 6.61 10.88 -6.11
CA GLU A 16 5.51 11.65 -5.51
C GLU A 16 4.23 10.80 -5.41
N LEU A 17 3.95 9.96 -6.42
CA LEU A 17 2.86 9.00 -6.36
C LEU A 17 3.02 8.00 -5.21
N LEU A 18 4.22 7.45 -5.04
CA LEU A 18 4.48 6.47 -3.96
C LEU A 18 4.36 7.13 -2.58
N VAL A 19 4.79 8.39 -2.45
CA VAL A 19 4.58 9.20 -1.23
C VAL A 19 3.09 9.31 -0.90
N GLU A 20 2.25 9.68 -1.88
CA GLU A 20 0.81 9.87 -1.68
C GLU A 20 0.10 8.54 -1.35
N LEU A 21 0.46 7.45 -2.04
CA LEU A 21 -0.05 6.11 -1.72
C LEU A 21 0.24 5.71 -0.27
N ASN A 22 1.43 6.05 0.25
CA ASN A 22 1.81 5.70 1.63
C ASN A 22 0.88 6.32 2.68
N ASP A 23 0.28 7.48 2.38
CA ASP A 23 -0.62 8.18 3.30
C ASP A 23 -1.93 7.40 3.51
N LEU A 24 -2.33 6.52 2.59
CA LEU A 24 -3.53 5.67 2.69
C LEU A 24 -3.51 4.69 3.88
N LYS A 25 -2.33 4.41 4.45
CA LYS A 25 -2.20 3.66 5.71
C LYS A 25 -2.80 4.40 6.91
N ARG A 26 -3.05 5.70 6.79
CA ARG A 26 -3.54 6.54 7.89
C ARG A 26 -4.91 7.14 7.62
N VAL A 27 -5.40 7.05 6.38
CA VAL A 27 -6.73 7.50 6.01
C VAL A 27 -7.76 6.54 6.58
N ARG A 28 -8.62 7.06 7.48
CA ARG A 28 -9.69 6.32 8.15
C ARG A 28 -11.01 7.07 7.96
N SER A 29 -12.10 6.32 7.89
CA SER A 29 -13.45 6.88 7.77
C SER A 29 -14.37 6.44 8.90
N ALA A 30 -15.27 7.34 9.30
CA ALA A 30 -16.28 7.03 10.30
C ALA A 30 -17.12 5.81 9.89
N GLY A 31 -17.35 4.90 10.84
CA GLY A 31 -18.15 3.68 10.60
C GLY A 31 -17.45 2.59 9.80
N ARG A 32 -16.19 2.77 9.39
CA ARG A 32 -15.40 1.77 8.66
C ARG A 32 -14.15 1.38 9.47
N PRO A 33 -14.01 0.12 9.89
CA PRO A 33 -12.82 -0.34 10.59
C PRO A 33 -11.56 -0.20 9.72
N GLY A 34 -10.42 0.04 10.38
CA GLY A 34 -9.10 0.10 9.74
C GLY A 34 -8.84 1.34 8.89
N SER A 35 -7.66 1.38 8.28
CA SER A 35 -7.33 2.35 7.23
C SER A 35 -7.86 1.91 5.86
N VAL A 36 -7.79 2.80 4.86
CA VAL A 36 -8.07 2.46 3.45
C VAL A 36 -7.20 1.28 3.02
N ALA A 37 -5.90 1.33 3.36
CA ALA A 37 -4.97 0.27 3.03
C ALA A 37 -5.33 -1.07 3.71
N GLU A 38 -5.69 -1.07 4.99
CA GLU A 38 -6.11 -2.29 5.69
C GLU A 38 -7.35 -2.93 5.02
N ARG A 39 -8.34 -2.13 4.62
CA ARG A 39 -9.55 -2.64 3.96
C ARG A 39 -9.28 -3.20 2.58
N LEU A 40 -8.42 -2.53 1.79
CA LEU A 40 -8.03 -3.00 0.47
C LEU A 40 -7.18 -4.29 0.55
N PHE A 41 -6.38 -4.45 1.61
CA PHE A 41 -5.69 -5.72 1.90
C PHE A 41 -6.69 -6.86 2.15
N ALA A 42 -7.69 -6.62 3.01
CA ALA A 42 -8.74 -7.60 3.29
C ALA A 42 -9.59 -7.90 2.04
N GLN A 43 -9.89 -6.90 1.22
CA GLN A 43 -10.62 -7.07 -0.04
C GLN A 43 -9.82 -7.93 -1.04
N GLY A 44 -8.51 -7.71 -1.15
CA GLY A 44 -7.63 -8.52 -2.00
C GLY A 44 -7.63 -9.98 -1.60
N TRP A 45 -7.47 -10.27 -0.30
CA TRP A 45 -7.53 -11.65 0.20
C TRP A 45 -8.92 -12.28 0.06
N SER A 46 -9.99 -11.53 0.33
CA SER A 46 -11.36 -12.02 0.13
C SER A 46 -11.64 -12.38 -1.33
N ALA A 47 -11.17 -11.58 -2.29
CA ALA A 47 -11.32 -11.90 -3.70
C ALA A 47 -10.53 -13.16 -4.10
N LEU A 48 -9.31 -13.31 -3.59
CA LEU A 48 -8.48 -14.50 -3.85
C LEU A 48 -9.15 -15.77 -3.29
N THR A 49 -9.66 -15.74 -2.06
CA THR A 49 -10.36 -16.89 -1.46
C THR A 49 -11.74 -17.12 -2.09
N GLY A 50 -12.32 -16.10 -2.74
CA GLY A 50 -13.50 -16.23 -3.59
C GLY A 50 -13.21 -16.88 -4.95
N GLY A 51 -11.95 -17.23 -5.23
CA GLY A 51 -11.53 -17.89 -6.46
C GLY A 51 -11.22 -16.94 -7.62
N ALA A 52 -11.15 -15.63 -7.37
CA ALA A 52 -10.73 -14.68 -8.38
C ALA A 52 -9.28 -14.96 -8.84
N ALA A 53 -9.01 -14.81 -10.14
CA ALA A 53 -7.67 -14.98 -10.67
C ALA A 53 -6.70 -13.95 -10.05
N PRO A 54 -5.48 -14.34 -9.64
CA PRO A 54 -4.53 -13.41 -9.02
C PRO A 54 -4.24 -12.15 -9.83
N GLU A 55 -4.13 -12.27 -11.15
CA GLU A 55 -3.93 -11.11 -12.04
C GLU A 55 -5.10 -10.13 -11.97
N ALA A 56 -6.33 -10.67 -11.94
CA ALA A 56 -7.54 -9.87 -11.84
C ALA A 56 -7.58 -9.09 -10.51
N VAL A 57 -7.18 -9.74 -9.41
CA VAL A 57 -7.10 -9.11 -8.08
C VAL A 57 -5.98 -8.06 -8.05
N ALA A 58 -4.80 -8.38 -8.57
CA ALA A 58 -3.67 -7.46 -8.61
C ALA A 58 -4.03 -6.14 -9.32
N LEU A 59 -4.68 -6.22 -10.49
CA LEU A 59 -5.12 -5.03 -11.22
C LEU A 59 -6.24 -4.28 -10.49
N GLU A 60 -7.24 -5.00 -9.97
CA GLU A 60 -8.39 -4.39 -9.29
C GLU A 60 -7.97 -3.60 -8.04
N ILE A 61 -7.17 -4.24 -7.19
CA ILE A 61 -6.70 -3.65 -5.93
C ILE A 61 -5.74 -2.50 -6.21
N THR A 62 -4.83 -2.65 -7.17
CA THR A 62 -3.92 -1.56 -7.58
C THR A 62 -4.70 -0.36 -8.12
N ALA A 63 -5.68 -0.59 -8.99
CA ALA A 63 -6.49 0.50 -9.56
C ALA A 63 -7.30 1.24 -8.49
N LYS A 64 -7.95 0.51 -7.58
CA LYS A 64 -8.66 1.08 -6.43
C LYS A 64 -7.73 1.89 -5.52
N THR A 65 -6.54 1.36 -5.24
CA THR A 65 -5.56 2.05 -4.38
C THR A 65 -5.09 3.35 -5.02
N LEU A 66 -4.82 3.36 -6.33
CA LEU A 66 -4.41 4.57 -7.05
C LEU A 66 -5.52 5.64 -7.11
N ALA A 67 -6.77 5.23 -7.33
CA ALA A 67 -7.90 6.15 -7.26
C ALA A 67 -8.09 6.73 -5.84
N ALA A 68 -7.85 5.90 -4.82
CA ALA A 68 -7.98 6.29 -3.42
C ALA A 68 -6.95 7.35 -2.98
N CYS A 69 -5.82 7.55 -3.70
CA CYS A 69 -4.89 8.65 -3.41
C CYS A 69 -5.60 10.00 -3.29
N ARG A 70 -6.52 10.29 -4.22
CA ARG A 70 -7.31 11.53 -4.22
C ARG A 70 -8.68 11.38 -3.61
N LEU A 71 -9.31 10.22 -3.80
CA LEU A 71 -10.69 10.00 -3.38
C LEU A 71 -10.81 9.47 -1.95
N CYS A 72 -9.71 9.02 -1.34
CA CYS A 72 -9.71 8.36 -0.05
C CYS A 72 -10.77 7.24 -0.01
N ASP A 73 -11.78 7.38 0.83
CA ASP A 73 -12.87 6.42 1.00
C ASP A 73 -14.13 6.72 0.17
N LEU A 74 -14.07 7.69 -0.74
CA LEU A 74 -15.11 7.92 -1.75
C LEU A 74 -15.02 6.84 -2.84
N ASP A 75 -15.19 5.58 -2.43
CA ASP A 75 -15.16 4.40 -3.29
C ASP A 75 -16.50 4.16 -4.01
N ALA A 76 -16.54 3.13 -4.87
CA ALA A 76 -17.73 2.81 -5.65
C ALA A 76 -18.98 2.62 -4.77
N ALA A 77 -18.85 1.86 -3.67
CA ALA A 77 -19.97 1.56 -2.79
C ALA A 77 -20.53 2.83 -2.11
N PHE A 78 -19.65 3.73 -1.67
CA PHE A 78 -20.07 5.01 -1.12
C PHE A 78 -20.77 5.89 -2.16
N LEU A 79 -20.19 6.02 -3.36
CA LEU A 79 -20.73 6.86 -4.43
C LEU A 79 -22.09 6.34 -4.93
N GLU A 80 -22.25 5.03 -5.04
CA GLU A 80 -23.52 4.37 -5.37
C GLU A 80 -24.57 4.62 -4.27
N ALA A 81 -24.20 4.46 -2.99
CA ALA A 81 -25.08 4.74 -1.86
C ALA A 81 -25.48 6.23 -1.79
N ALA A 82 -24.63 7.13 -2.29
CA ALA A 82 -24.91 8.56 -2.42
C ALA A 82 -25.82 8.88 -3.64
N GLY A 83 -26.18 7.88 -4.45
CA GLY A 83 -27.15 8.01 -5.54
C GLY A 83 -26.55 8.29 -6.92
N LEU A 84 -25.24 8.11 -7.10
CA LEU A 84 -24.64 8.21 -8.44
C LEU A 84 -25.02 6.98 -9.28
N SER A 85 -25.19 7.20 -10.59
CA SER A 85 -25.34 6.11 -11.55
C SER A 85 -24.04 5.32 -11.68
N ASP A 86 -24.16 4.10 -12.18
CA ASP A 86 -23.00 3.25 -12.51
C ASP A 86 -21.96 4.04 -13.33
N GLU A 87 -22.35 4.59 -14.48
CA GLU A 87 -21.46 5.40 -15.33
C GLU A 87 -20.76 6.56 -14.57
N ALA A 88 -21.52 7.33 -13.78
CA ALA A 88 -20.96 8.47 -13.05
C ALA A 88 -19.94 8.05 -11.98
N VAL A 89 -20.14 6.91 -11.33
CA VAL A 89 -19.17 6.36 -10.38
C VAL A 89 -17.88 5.97 -11.10
N GLY A 90 -17.98 5.30 -12.25
CA GLY A 90 -16.82 4.96 -13.08
C GLY A 90 -16.02 6.20 -13.46
N ASP A 91 -16.70 7.27 -13.88
CA ASP A 91 -16.06 8.54 -14.24
C ASP A 91 -15.35 9.21 -13.07
N VAL A 92 -15.96 9.23 -11.88
CA VAL A 92 -15.33 9.78 -10.66
C VAL A 92 -14.07 9.00 -10.30
N LEU A 93 -14.13 7.66 -10.27
CA LEU A 93 -12.99 6.81 -9.93
C LEU A 93 -11.84 6.98 -10.93
N VAL A 94 -12.17 7.01 -12.23
CA VAL A 94 -11.20 7.23 -13.30
C VAL A 94 -10.58 8.63 -13.21
N THR A 95 -11.35 9.65 -12.85
CA THR A 95 -10.82 11.01 -12.65
C THR A 95 -9.85 11.06 -11.47
N GLY A 96 -10.18 10.42 -10.36
CA GLY A 96 -9.28 10.31 -9.20
C GLY A 96 -7.97 9.58 -9.54
N PHE A 97 -8.06 8.49 -10.31
CA PHE A 97 -6.92 7.75 -10.83
C PHE A 97 -6.04 8.62 -11.75
N ASP A 98 -6.62 9.27 -12.75
CA ASP A 98 -5.88 10.07 -13.73
C ASP A 98 -5.11 11.23 -13.12
N ALA A 99 -5.62 11.79 -12.02
CA ALA A 99 -5.00 12.91 -11.32
C ALA A 99 -3.60 12.57 -10.75
N VAL A 100 -3.26 11.29 -10.59
CA VAL A 100 -2.00 10.86 -9.95
C VAL A 100 -1.15 9.90 -10.79
N THR A 101 -1.70 9.29 -11.85
CA THR A 101 -1.00 8.23 -12.60
C THR A 101 -0.27 8.72 -13.86
N GLY A 102 0.06 10.00 -13.97
CA GLY A 102 0.74 10.56 -15.16
C GLY A 102 2.07 9.87 -15.49
N GLU A 103 2.80 9.42 -14.46
CA GLU A 103 4.13 8.79 -14.58
C GLU A 103 4.08 7.25 -14.57
N VAL A 104 2.88 6.65 -14.45
CA VAL A 104 2.71 5.18 -14.52
C VAL A 104 2.84 4.74 -15.97
N ASP A 105 3.54 3.62 -16.19
CA ASP A 105 3.68 2.99 -17.51
C ASP A 105 2.33 2.93 -18.26
N GLU A 106 2.33 3.41 -19.51
CA GLU A 106 1.10 3.64 -20.28
C GLU A 106 0.27 2.36 -20.46
N ALA A 107 0.92 1.22 -20.69
CA ALA A 107 0.23 -0.05 -20.89
C ALA A 107 -0.40 -0.55 -19.59
N LEU A 108 0.32 -0.47 -18.46
CA LEU A 108 -0.24 -0.78 -17.15
C LEU A 108 -1.37 0.19 -16.79
N ARG A 109 -1.16 1.49 -16.99
CA ARG A 109 -2.15 2.54 -16.72
C ARG A 109 -3.46 2.29 -17.47
N GLY A 110 -3.39 1.96 -18.77
CA GLY A 110 -4.57 1.65 -19.57
C GLY A 110 -5.38 0.47 -19.01
N ARG A 111 -4.70 -0.60 -18.57
CA ARG A 111 -5.35 -1.76 -17.96
C ARG A 111 -6.03 -1.41 -16.64
N LEU A 112 -5.36 -0.67 -15.76
CA LEU A 112 -5.89 -0.26 -14.46
C LEU A 112 -7.09 0.68 -14.61
N ARG A 113 -7.00 1.65 -15.53
CA ARG A 113 -8.11 2.57 -15.86
C ARG A 113 -9.36 1.79 -16.29
N GLU A 114 -9.19 0.77 -17.13
CA GLU A 114 -10.31 -0.04 -17.61
C GLU A 114 -10.98 -0.84 -16.49
N ARG A 115 -10.24 -1.27 -15.46
CA ARG A 115 -10.84 -1.90 -14.27
C ARG A 115 -11.79 -0.97 -13.54
N LEU A 116 -11.40 0.30 -13.35
CA LEU A 116 -12.24 1.30 -12.70
C LEU A 116 -13.48 1.66 -13.53
N ARG A 117 -13.37 1.64 -14.86
CA ARG A 117 -14.50 1.92 -15.76
C ARG A 117 -15.49 0.76 -15.82
N THR A 118 -14.99 -0.47 -15.99
CA THR A 118 -15.85 -1.66 -16.13
C THR A 118 -16.40 -2.16 -14.80
N ARG A 119 -15.67 -1.92 -13.70
CA ARG A 119 -15.98 -2.36 -12.34
C ARG A 119 -16.47 -3.80 -12.27
N ALA A 120 -15.79 -4.70 -12.99
CA ALA A 120 -16.12 -6.11 -12.94
C ALA A 120 -16.08 -6.61 -11.49
N SER A 121 -17.21 -7.08 -10.97
CA SER A 121 -17.29 -7.60 -9.61
C SER A 121 -16.43 -8.84 -9.46
N LEU A 122 -15.62 -8.88 -8.39
CA LEU A 122 -14.91 -10.07 -7.96
C LEU A 122 -15.72 -10.74 -6.87
N GLU A 123 -15.94 -12.05 -7.00
CA GLU A 123 -16.63 -12.83 -5.97
C GLU A 123 -15.83 -12.78 -4.66
N ALA A 124 -16.50 -12.44 -3.57
CA ALA A 124 -15.90 -12.35 -2.25
C ALA A 124 -16.01 -13.70 -1.54
N GLY A 125 -14.86 -14.29 -1.20
CA GLY A 125 -14.75 -15.46 -0.36
C GLY A 125 -14.50 -15.12 1.12
N PRO A 126 -14.41 -16.14 1.99
CA PRO A 126 -14.13 -15.95 3.41
C PRO A 126 -12.76 -15.30 3.61
N VAL A 127 -12.68 -14.30 4.47
CA VAL A 127 -11.42 -13.62 4.82
C VAL A 127 -10.63 -14.53 5.78
N PRO A 128 -9.38 -14.91 5.45
CA PRO A 128 -8.55 -15.70 6.35
C PRO A 128 -8.28 -14.98 7.68
N GLY A 129 -8.16 -15.73 8.77
CA GLY A 129 -7.85 -15.22 10.10
C GLY A 129 -6.52 -14.47 10.18
N PHE A 130 -5.52 -14.90 9.40
CA PHE A 130 -4.24 -14.18 9.31
C PHE A 130 -4.41 -12.71 8.87
N VAL A 131 -5.45 -12.37 8.11
CA VAL A 131 -5.68 -10.99 7.64
C VAL A 131 -5.94 -10.07 8.82
N ALA A 132 -6.84 -10.48 9.72
CA ALA A 132 -7.15 -9.72 10.93
C ALA A 132 -5.95 -9.66 11.88
N ALA A 133 -5.18 -10.76 11.99
CA ALA A 133 -3.97 -10.79 12.81
C ALA A 133 -2.92 -9.79 12.32
N LEU A 134 -2.67 -9.72 11.01
CA LEU A 134 -1.71 -8.77 10.41
C LEU A 134 -2.19 -7.32 10.54
N ALA A 135 -3.50 -7.06 10.49
CA ALA A 135 -4.08 -5.74 10.70
C ALA A 135 -3.94 -5.27 12.16
N GLN A 136 -4.04 -6.19 13.12
CA GLN A 136 -3.92 -5.88 14.54
C GLN A 136 -2.47 -5.78 15.02
N GLN A 137 -1.53 -6.41 14.31
CA GLN A 137 -0.12 -6.39 14.69
C GLN A 137 0.60 -5.15 14.12
N PRO A 138 1.07 -4.22 14.97
CA PRO A 138 1.92 -3.13 14.54
C PRO A 138 3.30 -3.66 14.11
N ARG A 139 3.93 -2.99 13.16
CA ARG A 139 5.34 -3.21 12.85
C ARG A 139 6.23 -2.72 13.99
N ALA A 140 7.43 -3.28 14.11
CA ALA A 140 8.35 -3.03 15.24
C ALA A 140 8.88 -1.59 15.38
N GLY A 141 8.60 -0.70 14.43
CA GLY A 141 9.16 0.65 14.36
C GLY A 141 10.62 0.67 13.90
N VAL A 142 11.33 1.75 14.20
CA VAL A 142 12.76 1.88 13.83
C VAL A 142 13.60 1.12 14.86
N THR A 143 14.24 0.05 14.41
CA THR A 143 15.09 -0.81 15.24
C THR A 143 16.52 -0.83 14.73
N CYS A 144 17.48 -0.82 15.65
CA CYS A 144 18.90 -0.90 15.35
C CYS A 144 19.61 -1.62 16.50
N PRO A 145 20.33 -2.72 16.25
CA PRO A 145 21.08 -3.44 17.26
C PRO A 145 21.96 -2.51 18.10
N GLY A 146 21.86 -2.64 19.43
CA GLY A 146 22.60 -1.80 20.37
C GLY A 146 22.02 -0.39 20.60
N LYS A 147 20.87 -0.05 20.02
CA LYS A 147 20.19 1.24 20.24
C LYS A 147 18.77 1.04 20.79
N PRO A 148 18.25 1.96 21.62
CA PRO A 148 16.83 2.00 21.94
C PRO A 148 15.99 2.14 20.67
N ARG A 149 14.85 1.44 20.62
CA ARG A 149 13.91 1.55 19.49
C ARG A 149 13.19 2.89 19.49
N ILE A 150 12.78 3.35 18.31
CA ILE A 150 11.89 4.49 18.14
C ILE A 150 10.51 3.96 17.74
N LEU A 151 9.52 4.25 18.57
CA LEU A 151 8.11 4.00 18.30
C LEU A 151 7.46 5.28 17.76
N LEU A 152 6.73 5.14 16.66
CA LEU A 152 6.04 6.24 15.99
C LEU A 152 4.55 5.94 15.99
N GLU A 153 3.75 6.92 16.42
CA GLU A 153 2.29 6.80 16.55
C GLU A 153 1.59 7.73 15.54
N PRO A 154 0.49 7.28 14.89
CA PRO A 154 -0.01 5.91 14.91
C PRO A 154 0.95 4.93 14.19
N PRO A 155 1.12 3.69 14.68
CA PRO A 155 1.99 2.72 14.05
C PRO A 155 1.36 2.22 12.76
N GLU A 156 2.21 1.89 11.80
CA GLU A 156 1.85 1.06 10.65
C GLU A 156 1.65 -0.39 11.12
N ASN A 157 0.61 -1.05 10.62
CA ASN A 157 0.41 -2.49 10.80
C ASN A 157 0.91 -3.31 9.59
N HIS A 158 1.01 -4.63 9.74
CA HIS A 158 1.52 -5.48 8.65
C HIS A 158 0.58 -5.56 7.45
N ALA A 159 -0.74 -5.44 7.63
CA ALA A 159 -1.70 -5.45 6.52
C ALA A 159 -1.50 -4.23 5.59
N GLU A 160 -1.38 -3.04 6.19
CA GLU A 160 -1.09 -1.77 5.51
C GLU A 160 0.21 -1.83 4.71
N HIS A 161 1.27 -2.32 5.36
CA HIS A 161 2.57 -2.49 4.73
C HIS A 161 2.50 -3.48 3.56
N CYS A 162 1.96 -4.69 3.77
CA CYS A 162 1.85 -5.71 2.73
C CYS A 162 1.08 -5.20 1.50
N LEU A 163 -0.01 -4.47 1.72
CA LEU A 163 -0.75 -3.89 0.59
C LEU A 163 0.08 -2.86 -0.16
N MET A 164 0.71 -1.89 0.53
CA MET A 164 1.49 -0.88 -0.17
C MET A 164 2.65 -1.48 -0.93
N VAL A 165 3.37 -2.45 -0.36
CA VAL A 165 4.42 -3.18 -1.07
C VAL A 165 3.86 -3.90 -2.30
N ALA A 166 2.67 -4.50 -2.23
CA ALA A 166 2.04 -5.16 -3.37
C ALA A 166 1.68 -4.16 -4.48
N VAL A 167 1.09 -3.02 -4.13
CA VAL A 167 0.70 -1.96 -5.08
C VAL A 167 1.93 -1.30 -5.70
N TYR A 168 2.95 -0.98 -4.91
CA TYR A 168 4.23 -0.45 -5.38
C TYR A 168 4.89 -1.44 -6.32
N GLY A 169 4.89 -2.72 -5.96
CA GLY A 169 5.42 -3.80 -6.77
C GLY A 169 4.78 -3.84 -8.16
N VAL A 170 3.44 -3.80 -8.24
CA VAL A 170 2.71 -3.75 -9.52
C VAL A 170 3.09 -2.52 -10.34
N VAL A 171 3.11 -1.33 -9.73
CA VAL A 171 3.46 -0.06 -10.40
C VAL A 171 4.91 -0.04 -10.89
N LEU A 172 5.83 -0.68 -10.16
CA LEU A 172 7.25 -0.77 -10.49
C LEU A 172 7.57 -1.91 -11.47
N SER A 173 6.71 -2.91 -11.61
CA SER A 173 6.96 -4.09 -12.46
C SER A 173 7.38 -3.77 -13.90
N PRO A 174 6.78 -2.80 -14.62
CA PRO A 174 7.22 -2.43 -15.97
C PRO A 174 8.69 -2.00 -16.03
N PHE A 175 9.17 -1.24 -15.04
CA PHE A 175 10.56 -0.79 -14.97
C PHE A 175 11.55 -1.96 -14.83
N TYR A 176 11.22 -2.95 -14.00
CA TYR A 176 12.05 -4.13 -13.78
C TYR A 176 11.82 -5.26 -14.80
N ARG A 177 10.80 -5.12 -15.66
CA ARG A 177 10.29 -6.17 -16.56
C ARG A 177 9.82 -7.41 -15.80
N ALA A 178 9.18 -7.21 -14.66
CA ALA A 178 8.65 -8.25 -13.81
C ALA A 178 7.20 -8.59 -14.18
N ASP A 179 6.75 -9.81 -13.88
CA ASP A 179 5.33 -10.11 -13.84
C ASP A 179 4.65 -9.43 -12.62
N PRO A 180 3.74 -8.46 -12.82
CA PRO A 180 3.04 -7.80 -11.72
C PRO A 180 2.18 -8.76 -10.89
N THR A 181 1.71 -9.88 -11.45
CA THR A 181 0.88 -10.84 -10.74
C THR A 181 1.69 -11.57 -9.68
N THR A 182 2.85 -12.09 -10.06
CA THR A 182 3.79 -12.76 -9.15
C THR A 182 4.25 -11.82 -8.04
N VAL A 183 4.63 -10.58 -8.39
CA VAL A 183 5.07 -9.57 -7.41
C VAL A 183 3.94 -9.23 -6.43
N PHE A 184 2.72 -9.01 -6.92
CA PHE A 184 1.56 -8.72 -6.09
C PHE A 184 1.30 -9.84 -5.06
N LEU A 185 1.23 -11.10 -5.50
CA LEU A 185 0.99 -12.24 -4.60
C LEU A 185 2.12 -12.44 -3.59
N ALA A 186 3.38 -12.30 -4.02
CA ALA A 186 4.54 -12.42 -3.14
C ALA A 186 4.49 -11.34 -2.04
N ALA A 187 4.21 -10.10 -2.43
CA ALA A 187 4.10 -8.96 -1.53
C ALA A 187 2.88 -9.04 -0.59
N MET A 188 1.72 -9.52 -1.05
CA MET A 188 0.57 -9.72 -0.16
C MET A 188 0.86 -10.74 0.95
N ALA A 189 1.79 -11.69 0.71
CA ALA A 189 2.08 -12.81 1.60
C ALA A 189 3.44 -12.74 2.33
N HIS A 190 4.27 -11.72 2.11
CA HIS A 190 5.65 -11.73 2.59
C HIS A 190 5.77 -11.68 4.13
N HIS A 191 4.81 -11.06 4.82
CA HIS A 191 4.72 -11.07 6.29
C HIS A 191 3.80 -12.13 6.88
N PHE A 192 3.51 -13.23 6.17
CA PHE A 192 2.69 -14.33 6.73
C PHE A 192 3.18 -14.83 8.09
N HIS A 193 4.50 -14.86 8.30
CA HIS A 193 5.08 -15.25 9.58
C HIS A 193 4.63 -14.33 10.74
N ASN A 194 4.38 -13.04 10.48
CA ASN A 194 3.93 -12.06 11.46
C ASN A 194 2.45 -12.18 11.85
N ALA A 195 1.67 -13.03 11.19
CA ALA A 195 0.30 -13.30 11.65
C ALA A 195 0.28 -14.00 13.02
N ALA A 196 1.37 -14.70 13.37
CA ALA A 196 1.50 -15.39 14.65
C ALA A 196 2.80 -15.05 15.41
N MET A 197 3.87 -14.64 14.69
CA MET A 197 5.12 -14.20 15.30
C MET A 197 5.08 -12.69 15.57
N PRO A 198 5.16 -12.24 16.84
CA PRO A 198 5.27 -10.82 17.15
C PRO A 198 6.49 -10.19 16.46
N ASP A 199 6.31 -9.00 15.87
CA ASP A 199 7.39 -8.28 15.22
C ASP A 199 8.33 -7.64 16.25
N ALA A 200 9.47 -8.29 16.46
CA ALA A 200 10.52 -7.82 17.34
C ALA A 200 11.51 -6.86 16.65
N GLY A 201 11.39 -6.69 15.34
CA GLY A 201 12.31 -5.93 14.49
C GLY A 201 13.72 -6.52 14.46
N PHE A 202 14.65 -5.78 13.84
CA PHE A 202 15.98 -6.27 13.51
C PHE A 202 16.79 -6.72 14.74
N THR A 203 16.62 -6.03 15.87
CA THR A 203 17.29 -6.44 17.12
C THR A 203 16.79 -7.79 17.62
N GLY A 204 15.48 -8.06 17.55
CA GLY A 204 14.93 -9.35 17.95
C GLY A 204 15.35 -10.47 16.99
N GLU A 205 15.36 -10.21 15.69
CA GLU A 205 15.85 -11.13 14.66
C GLU A 205 17.30 -11.54 14.93
N MET A 206 18.19 -10.58 15.23
CA MET A 206 19.58 -10.88 15.58
C MET A 206 19.72 -11.75 16.83
N LEU A 207 18.87 -11.54 17.84
CA LEU A 207 18.89 -12.34 19.08
C LEU A 207 18.36 -13.76 18.86
N LEU A 208 17.44 -13.96 17.92
CA LEU A 208 16.94 -15.29 17.56
C LEU A 208 18.00 -16.11 16.81
N GLY A 209 18.91 -15.47 16.09
CA GLY A 209 20.01 -16.13 15.39
C GLY A 209 19.52 -17.28 14.50
N ASP A 210 20.14 -18.45 14.63
CA ASP A 210 19.81 -19.64 13.84
C ASP A 210 18.37 -20.16 14.05
N HIS A 211 17.68 -19.71 15.10
CA HIS A 211 16.27 -20.06 15.34
C HIS A 211 15.29 -19.24 14.50
N LEU A 212 15.71 -18.11 13.94
CA LEU A 212 14.83 -17.20 13.19
C LEU A 212 14.17 -17.89 12.00
N GLY A 213 14.98 -18.47 11.11
CA GLY A 213 14.50 -19.13 9.89
C GLY A 213 13.46 -20.23 10.18
N PRO A 214 13.75 -21.21 11.07
CA PRO A 214 12.79 -22.24 11.46
C PRO A 214 11.49 -21.70 12.06
N ILE A 215 11.54 -20.64 12.88
CA ILE A 215 10.34 -20.03 13.46
C ILE A 215 9.51 -19.36 12.37
N MET A 216 10.13 -18.52 11.53
CA MET A 216 9.45 -17.83 10.42
C MET A 216 8.80 -18.82 9.46
N ALA A 217 9.50 -19.90 9.10
CA ALA A 217 8.96 -20.94 8.22
C ALA A 217 7.74 -21.62 8.85
N ARG A 218 7.80 -21.96 10.14
CA ARG A 218 6.69 -22.59 10.86
C ARG A 218 5.47 -21.67 10.95
N THR A 219 5.66 -20.40 11.35
CA THR A 219 4.55 -19.47 11.54
C THR A 219 3.96 -19.01 10.20
N ALA A 220 4.76 -18.85 9.15
CA ALA A 220 4.25 -18.64 7.80
C ALA A 220 3.43 -19.86 7.31
N GLY A 221 3.85 -21.07 7.69
CA GLY A 221 3.11 -22.30 7.41
C GLY A 221 1.71 -22.33 8.03
N TRP A 222 1.50 -21.68 9.18
CA TRP A 222 0.17 -21.58 9.79
C TRP A 222 -0.77 -20.72 8.96
N ALA A 223 -0.33 -19.54 8.52
CA ALA A 223 -1.11 -18.67 7.64
C ALA A 223 -1.40 -19.34 6.27
N LEU A 224 -0.40 -20.00 5.67
CA LEU A 224 -0.61 -20.81 4.46
C LEU A 224 -1.64 -21.92 4.68
N GLY A 225 -1.68 -22.50 5.88
CA GLY A 225 -2.63 -23.51 6.33
C GLY A 225 -4.10 -23.11 6.21
N GLU A 226 -4.40 -21.82 6.21
CA GLU A 226 -5.75 -21.27 6.08
C GLU A 226 -6.25 -21.17 4.64
N LEU A 227 -5.35 -21.24 3.67
CA LEU A 227 -5.68 -21.17 2.24
C LEU A 227 -6.06 -22.56 1.69
N ASP A 228 -6.95 -22.61 0.71
CA ASP A 228 -7.22 -23.84 -0.04
C ASP A 228 -5.98 -24.30 -0.81
N ALA A 229 -5.99 -25.57 -1.25
CA ALA A 229 -4.81 -26.18 -1.87
C ALA A 229 -4.33 -25.48 -3.15
N ARG A 230 -5.24 -24.93 -3.96
CA ARG A 230 -4.89 -24.26 -5.21
C ARG A 230 -4.26 -22.91 -4.92
N LEU A 231 -4.94 -22.07 -4.13
CA LEU A 231 -4.45 -20.74 -3.80
C LEU A 231 -3.15 -20.81 -2.99
N ARG A 232 -3.04 -21.77 -2.06
CA ARG A 232 -1.79 -22.04 -1.33
C ARG A 232 -0.62 -22.28 -2.27
N ALA A 233 -0.80 -23.16 -3.27
CA ALA A 233 0.27 -23.47 -4.23
C ALA A 233 0.64 -22.26 -5.10
N GLU A 234 -0.32 -21.41 -5.45
CA GLU A 234 -0.06 -20.14 -6.17
C GLU A 234 0.75 -19.17 -5.31
N VAL A 235 0.38 -19.00 -4.04
CA VAL A 235 1.10 -18.14 -3.09
C VAL A 235 2.51 -18.68 -2.79
N GLU A 236 2.67 -19.98 -2.58
CA GLU A 236 3.99 -20.60 -2.36
C GLU A 236 4.92 -20.39 -3.55
N ARG A 237 4.42 -20.53 -4.79
CA ARG A 237 5.18 -20.24 -6.00
C ARG A 237 5.59 -18.77 -6.08
N ALA A 238 4.67 -17.84 -5.80
CA ALA A 238 4.98 -16.42 -5.81
C ALA A 238 6.03 -16.05 -4.76
N ARG A 239 5.93 -16.60 -3.55
CA ARG A 239 6.87 -16.36 -2.45
C ARG A 239 8.30 -16.85 -2.72
N ALA A 240 8.53 -17.66 -3.76
CA ALA A 240 9.86 -18.09 -4.16
C ALA A 240 10.77 -16.93 -4.62
N VAL A 241 10.21 -15.75 -4.93
CA VAL A 241 10.99 -14.56 -5.33
C VAL A 241 11.45 -13.68 -4.15
N LEU A 242 11.01 -13.98 -2.92
CA LEU A 242 11.34 -13.20 -1.72
C LEU A 242 12.80 -13.30 -1.21
N PRO A 243 13.56 -14.40 -1.43
CA PRO A 243 14.88 -14.54 -0.83
C PRO A 243 15.96 -13.59 -1.37
N ASP A 244 15.89 -13.16 -2.63
CA ASP A 244 16.92 -12.35 -3.28
C ASP A 244 16.40 -11.54 -4.49
N ASP A 245 17.28 -10.71 -5.06
CA ASP A 245 17.00 -9.82 -6.19
C ASP A 245 17.50 -10.37 -7.55
N ALA A 246 17.74 -11.69 -7.65
CA ALA A 246 18.24 -12.31 -8.87
C ALA A 246 17.22 -12.25 -10.03
N THR A 247 15.93 -12.30 -9.72
CA THR A 247 14.84 -12.23 -10.71
C THR A 247 14.30 -10.81 -10.89
N ALA A 248 13.55 -10.57 -11.97
CA ALA A 248 12.89 -9.29 -12.18
C ALA A 248 11.85 -9.02 -11.08
N GLU A 249 11.11 -10.06 -10.71
CA GLU A 249 10.10 -10.05 -9.65
C GLU A 249 10.73 -9.77 -8.28
N GLY A 250 11.87 -10.40 -7.97
CA GLY A 250 12.62 -10.14 -6.74
C GLY A 250 13.06 -8.68 -6.65
N ARG A 251 13.61 -8.11 -7.74
CA ARG A 251 13.97 -6.67 -7.79
C ARG A 251 12.77 -5.75 -7.58
N ALA A 252 11.64 -6.03 -8.25
CA ALA A 252 10.43 -5.23 -8.09
C ALA A 252 9.88 -5.30 -6.66
N PHE A 253 9.85 -6.49 -6.06
CA PHE A 253 9.44 -6.70 -4.67
C PHE A 253 10.38 -5.97 -3.68
N HIS A 254 11.69 -6.17 -3.77
CA HIS A 254 12.64 -5.57 -2.84
C HIS A 254 12.70 -4.04 -2.98
N ALA A 255 12.53 -3.50 -4.19
CA ALA A 255 12.39 -2.06 -4.39
C ALA A 255 11.13 -1.53 -3.70
N ALA A 256 9.99 -2.21 -3.87
CA ALA A 256 8.75 -1.85 -3.22
C ALA A 256 8.85 -1.86 -1.68
N ASP A 257 9.37 -2.95 -1.08
CA ASP A 257 9.56 -3.05 0.38
C ASP A 257 10.49 -1.96 0.92
N ALA A 258 11.64 -1.75 0.27
CA ALA A 258 12.60 -0.76 0.69
C ALA A 258 12.03 0.66 0.62
N ILE A 259 11.36 1.02 -0.48
CA ILE A 259 10.73 2.33 -0.65
C ILE A 259 9.66 2.52 0.43
N ASP A 260 8.77 1.54 0.61
CA ASP A 260 7.67 1.64 1.58
C ASP A 260 8.16 1.88 3.01
N ARG A 261 9.16 1.11 3.45
CA ARG A 261 9.76 1.26 4.78
C ARG A 261 10.38 2.63 5.00
N VAL A 262 11.01 3.21 3.97
CA VAL A 262 11.60 4.54 4.05
C VAL A 262 10.52 5.62 4.03
N LEU A 263 9.51 5.49 3.17
CA LEU A 263 8.40 6.44 3.07
C LEU A 263 7.55 6.47 4.35
N GLN A 264 7.41 5.32 5.02
CA GLN A 264 6.80 5.24 6.33
C GLN A 264 7.47 6.18 7.35
N ILE A 265 8.80 6.22 7.38
CA ILE A 265 9.54 7.14 8.27
C ILE A 265 9.48 8.57 7.74
N ALA A 266 9.61 8.76 6.43
CA ALA A 266 9.53 10.07 5.80
C ALA A 266 8.20 10.77 6.13
N GLN A 267 7.09 10.05 6.22
CA GLN A 267 5.80 10.59 6.62
C GLN A 267 5.85 11.25 8.01
N HIS A 268 6.44 10.59 9.01
CA HIS A 268 6.56 11.16 10.35
C HIS A 268 7.51 12.37 10.38
N LEU A 269 8.58 12.32 9.59
CA LEU A 269 9.50 13.45 9.46
C LEU A 269 8.84 14.66 8.78
N ARG A 270 8.05 14.44 7.72
CA ARG A 270 7.26 15.50 7.07
C ARG A 270 6.31 16.17 8.05
N ALA A 271 5.58 15.37 8.84
CA ALA A 271 4.66 15.89 9.84
C ALA A 271 5.38 16.71 10.93
N ALA A 272 6.56 16.24 11.37
CA ALA A 272 7.36 16.93 12.38
C ALA A 272 7.99 18.24 11.87
N SER A 273 8.15 18.41 10.56
CA SER A 273 8.71 19.61 9.95
C SER A 273 7.67 20.56 9.34
N LEU A 274 6.37 20.36 9.62
CA LEU A 274 5.31 21.23 9.12
C LEU A 274 5.43 22.66 9.67
N THR A 275 5.16 23.64 8.80
CA THR A 275 5.13 25.06 9.16
C THR A 275 3.80 25.69 8.77
N MET A 276 3.43 26.81 9.40
CA MET A 276 2.20 27.54 9.04
C MET A 276 2.22 28.05 7.59
N GLY A 277 3.38 28.45 7.06
CA GLY A 277 3.51 28.86 5.66
C GLY A 277 3.14 27.73 4.70
N THR A 278 3.64 26.51 4.95
CA THR A 278 3.24 25.34 4.16
C THR A 278 1.74 25.08 4.26
N VAL A 279 1.17 25.17 5.47
CA VAL A 279 -0.26 24.86 5.69
C VAL A 279 -1.20 25.90 5.05
N LEU A 280 -0.86 27.19 5.12
CA LEU A 280 -1.74 28.28 4.68
C LEU A 280 -1.45 28.75 3.26
N ASP A 281 -0.18 28.84 2.87
CA ASP A 281 0.22 29.41 1.59
C ASP A 281 0.32 28.34 0.50
N GLU A 282 0.87 27.17 0.82
CA GLU A 282 1.07 26.09 -0.17
C GLU A 282 -0.13 25.14 -0.26
N MET A 283 -0.65 24.69 0.90
CA MET A 283 -1.75 23.73 0.97
C MET A 283 -3.13 24.40 1.00
N GLU A 284 -3.17 25.74 1.09
CA GLU A 284 -4.38 26.55 1.14
C GLU A 284 -5.43 26.04 2.14
N LEU A 285 -5.05 25.70 3.38
CA LEU A 285 -5.98 25.15 4.40
C LEU A 285 -7.29 25.95 4.51
N VAL A 286 -7.21 27.27 4.35
CA VAL A 286 -8.38 28.11 4.11
C VAL A 286 -8.61 28.19 2.61
N HIS A 287 -9.38 27.23 2.08
CA HIS A 287 -9.58 27.10 0.64
C HIS A 287 -10.35 28.27 0.02
N ALA A 288 -10.12 28.49 -1.27
CA ALA A 288 -10.95 29.38 -2.08
C ALA A 288 -12.43 28.92 -2.02
N GLY A 289 -13.33 29.89 -1.82
CA GLY A 289 -14.76 29.62 -1.72
C GLY A 289 -15.57 30.88 -1.46
N PRO A 290 -16.91 30.79 -1.45
CA PRO A 290 -17.81 31.95 -1.36
C PRO A 290 -17.57 32.86 -0.15
N VAL A 291 -16.99 32.31 0.92
CA VAL A 291 -16.73 32.99 2.20
C VAL A 291 -15.25 33.27 2.47
N LYS A 292 -14.34 33.03 1.52
CA LYS A 292 -12.88 33.21 1.71
C LYS A 292 -12.53 34.60 2.22
N GLY A 293 -13.15 35.65 1.66
CA GLY A 293 -12.91 37.02 2.09
C GLY A 293 -13.30 37.30 3.56
N PHE A 294 -14.28 36.57 4.11
CA PHE A 294 -14.58 36.64 5.54
C PHE A 294 -13.52 35.89 6.36
N HIS A 295 -13.13 34.68 5.96
CA HIS A 295 -12.09 33.92 6.65
C HIS A 295 -10.76 34.68 6.72
N ASP A 296 -10.36 35.35 5.65
CA ASP A 296 -9.13 36.14 5.60
C ASP A 296 -9.15 37.32 6.57
N ARG A 297 -10.31 37.96 6.74
CA ARG A 297 -10.48 39.00 7.76
C ARG A 297 -10.40 38.43 9.17
N VAL A 298 -11.00 37.28 9.42
CA VAL A 298 -10.92 36.60 10.72
C VAL A 298 -9.47 36.30 11.09
N LEU A 299 -8.69 35.70 10.17
CA LEU A 299 -7.28 35.40 10.43
C LEU A 299 -6.46 36.67 10.70
N LYS A 300 -6.67 37.70 9.87
CA LYS A 300 -6.01 39.01 10.03
C LYS A 300 -6.34 39.67 11.36
N ASP A 301 -7.61 39.74 11.74
CA ASP A 301 -8.07 40.39 12.98
C ASP A 301 -7.58 39.63 14.22
N MET A 302 -7.54 38.29 14.15
CA MET A 302 -7.00 37.42 15.19
C MET A 302 -5.46 37.40 15.24
N ARG A 303 -4.78 38.03 14.27
CA ARG A 303 -3.31 38.02 14.10
C ARG A 303 -2.75 36.58 14.05
N ILE A 304 -3.52 35.67 13.48
CA ILE A 304 -3.05 34.33 13.14
C ILE A 304 -2.34 34.48 11.79
N PRO A 305 -1.10 33.96 11.65
CA PRO A 305 -0.41 33.96 10.37
C PRO A 305 -1.27 33.32 9.28
#